data_AF-A0A2W4NZ04-F1
#
_entry.id   AF-A0A2W4NZ04-F1
#
_cell.length_a   1.000
_cell.length_b   1.000
_cell.length_c   1.000
_cell.angle_alpha   90.00
_cell.angle_beta   90.00
_cell.angle_gamma   90.00
#
_symmetry.space_group_name_H-M   'P 1'
#
loop_
_entity.id
_entity.type
_entity.pdbx_description
1 polymer ?
#
loop_
_entity_poly.entity_id
_entity_poly.type
_entity_poly.pdbx_seq_one_letter_code
_entity_poly.pdbx_strand_id
1 'polypeptide(L)'
;MEGRALLRIPERFRPITGAELAFQTRAGRARRKWLVWLGKLVYLAALGVCLIAYLGEFIGSLTWRDTTRIHETVESVMPFALIVTAVMYLLLVLEALARGANTIVREKETNNWEMLVLTGVDARRIVRGKWWAALRVSWPAWLRLLPLRAGLSVFIGAELSRVTSAYMATFAPGQTVIPPHPVSILLVPVLLLVFSFAALALASALGVLASSAAKRPVVALSAALALHIGLIVAVVLSTQFLQYLLYAGNAFITPARIVASGVLSTLQVSWVDNATLFAATLTTYHLVPHEMVAELSRDIFVALNEPRRLQLLSYAISLPLLLGMYAGLTWIALRLAERFAIRAGALARQVR
;
A
#
# COMPACT_ATOMS: atom_id res chain seq x y z
N MET A 1 -22.47 -7.24 9.29
CA MET A 1 -21.88 -6.80 10.58
C MET A 1 -20.57 -7.54 10.91
N GLU A 2 -19.87 -8.14 9.95
CA GLU A 2 -18.87 -9.20 10.23
C GLU A 2 -17.38 -8.77 10.23
N GLY A 3 -17.07 -7.49 9.98
CA GLY A 3 -15.68 -7.02 9.95
C GLY A 3 -15.00 -6.78 11.31
N ARG A 4 -15.62 -7.13 12.45
CA ARG A 4 -15.10 -6.75 13.79
C ARG A 4 -13.97 -7.64 14.31
N ALA A 5 -13.77 -8.84 13.74
CA ALA A 5 -12.88 -9.86 14.30
C ALA A 5 -11.38 -9.69 13.99
N LEU A 6 -11.01 -8.94 12.95
CA LEU A 6 -9.65 -8.96 12.41
C LEU A 6 -8.61 -8.13 13.18
N LEU A 7 -9.02 -7.27 14.13
CA LEU A 7 -8.08 -6.46 14.93
C LEU A 7 -8.40 -6.62 16.41
N ARG A 8 -7.86 -7.69 17.03
CA ARG A 8 -7.91 -7.87 18.49
C ARG A 8 -7.13 -6.73 19.14
N ILE A 9 -7.86 -5.79 19.75
CA ILE A 9 -7.25 -4.72 20.55
C ILE A 9 -6.60 -5.37 21.77
N PRO A 10 -5.30 -5.14 22.03
CA PRO A 10 -4.65 -5.60 23.25
C PRO A 10 -5.46 -5.12 24.47
N GLU A 11 -5.74 -6.00 25.42
CA GLU A 11 -6.73 -5.72 26.49
C GLU A 11 -6.43 -4.41 27.24
N ARG A 12 -5.13 -4.13 27.44
CA ARG A 12 -4.61 -2.90 28.06
C ARG A 12 -4.98 -1.58 27.37
N PHE A 13 -5.46 -1.59 26.12
CA PHE A 13 -5.82 -0.37 25.37
C PHE A 13 -7.33 -0.24 25.10
N ARG A 14 -8.13 -1.27 25.43
CA ARG A 14 -9.57 -1.33 25.11
C ARG A 14 -10.39 -0.09 25.54
N PRO A 15 -10.27 0.45 26.76
CA PRO A 15 -11.15 1.56 27.17
C PRO A 15 -10.89 2.83 26.37
N ILE A 16 -9.62 3.20 26.17
CA ILE A 16 -9.21 4.40 25.43
C ILE A 16 -9.58 4.25 23.95
N THR A 17 -9.26 3.10 23.35
CA THR A 17 -9.57 2.84 21.95
C THR A 17 -11.08 2.82 21.69
N GLY A 18 -11.88 2.29 22.62
CA GLY A 18 -13.34 2.26 22.51
C GLY A 18 -13.98 3.65 22.53
N ALA A 19 -13.54 4.50 23.46
CA ALA A 19 -14.02 5.88 23.56
C ALA A 19 -13.67 6.70 22.30
N GLU A 20 -12.42 6.63 21.84
CA GLU A 20 -11.97 7.37 20.65
C GLU A 20 -12.67 6.86 19.37
N LEU A 21 -12.88 5.54 19.25
CA LEU A 21 -13.64 4.93 18.15
C LEU A 21 -15.09 5.46 18.10
N ALA A 22 -15.77 5.52 19.25
CA ALA A 22 -17.13 6.06 19.34
C ALA A 22 -17.19 7.55 18.95
N PHE A 23 -16.16 8.32 19.31
CA PHE A 23 -16.06 9.72 18.92
C PHE A 23 -15.85 9.89 17.41
N GLN A 24 -14.84 9.24 16.83
CA GLN A 24 -14.49 9.39 15.41
C GLN A 24 -15.63 8.94 14.48
N THR A 25 -16.38 7.91 14.87
CA THR A 25 -17.54 7.43 14.12
C THR A 25 -18.73 8.40 14.15
N ARG A 26 -18.84 9.25 15.17
CA ARG A 26 -19.87 10.31 15.24
C ARG A 26 -19.45 11.54 14.44
N ALA A 27 -18.18 11.94 14.54
CA ALA A 27 -17.63 13.10 13.83
C ALA A 27 -17.78 13.00 12.29
N GLY A 28 -17.75 11.79 11.73
CA GLY A 28 -17.85 11.57 10.28
C GLY A 28 -19.27 11.67 9.67
N ARG A 29 -20.34 11.92 10.44
CA ARG A 29 -21.72 11.78 9.93
C ARG A 29 -22.27 12.95 9.11
N ALA A 30 -21.61 14.11 9.09
CA ALA A 30 -22.13 15.32 8.43
C ALA A 30 -21.91 15.39 6.90
N ARG A 31 -21.88 14.25 6.19
CA ARG A 31 -21.69 14.23 4.74
C ARG A 31 -23.03 14.39 4.02
N ARG A 32 -23.11 15.29 3.03
CA ARG A 32 -24.31 15.48 2.19
C ARG A 32 -24.69 14.14 1.54
N LYS A 33 -25.91 13.66 1.77
CA LYS A 33 -26.40 12.34 1.32
C LYS A 33 -26.18 12.10 -0.19
N TRP A 34 -26.37 13.13 -1.02
CA TRP A 34 -26.21 13.03 -2.47
C TRP A 34 -24.76 12.76 -2.90
N LEU A 35 -23.77 13.37 -2.25
CA LEU A 35 -22.34 13.13 -2.54
C LEU A 35 -21.94 11.69 -2.23
N VAL A 36 -22.50 11.12 -1.15
CA VAL A 36 -22.27 9.73 -0.77
C VAL A 36 -22.84 8.78 -1.82
N TRP A 37 -24.04 9.11 -2.34
CA TRP A 37 -24.69 8.31 -3.38
C TRP A 37 -23.92 8.37 -4.71
N LEU A 38 -23.54 9.57 -5.17
CA LEU A 38 -22.73 9.74 -6.37
C LEU A 38 -21.38 9.01 -6.26
N GLY A 39 -20.69 9.15 -5.13
CA GLY A 39 -19.43 8.43 -4.88
C GLY A 39 -19.60 6.91 -4.88
N LYS A 40 -20.75 6.40 -4.43
CA LYS A 40 -21.07 4.96 -4.50
C LYS A 40 -21.25 4.50 -5.94
N LEU A 41 -21.92 5.27 -6.79
CA LEU A 41 -22.09 4.92 -8.21
C LEU A 41 -20.75 4.91 -8.95
N VAL A 42 -19.94 5.96 -8.78
CA VAL A 42 -18.59 6.05 -9.38
C VAL A 42 -17.72 4.87 -8.94
N TYR A 43 -17.76 4.53 -7.64
CA TYR A 43 -17.07 3.36 -7.10
C TYR A 43 -17.55 2.05 -7.73
N LEU A 44 -18.88 1.83 -7.82
CA LEU A 44 -19.43 0.59 -8.38
C LEU A 44 -19.10 0.43 -9.87
N ALA A 45 -19.10 1.51 -10.64
CA ALA A 45 -18.68 1.49 -12.04
C ALA A 45 -17.21 1.09 -12.17
N ALA A 46 -16.31 1.74 -11.42
CA ALA A 46 -14.88 1.40 -11.41
C ALA A 46 -14.65 -0.05 -10.92
N LEU A 47 -15.42 -0.48 -9.92
CA LEU A 47 -15.37 -1.85 -9.41
C LEU A 47 -15.76 -2.86 -10.47
N GLY A 48 -16.80 -2.59 -11.26
CA GLY A 48 -17.19 -3.46 -12.38
C GLY A 48 -16.05 -3.64 -13.38
N VAL A 49 -15.41 -2.55 -13.80
CA VAL A 49 -14.25 -2.56 -14.72
C VAL A 49 -13.10 -3.39 -14.13
N CYS A 50 -12.71 -3.12 -12.88
CA CYS A 50 -11.65 -3.86 -12.19
C CYS A 50 -11.97 -5.35 -12.01
N LEU A 51 -13.24 -5.71 -11.73
CA LEU A 51 -13.65 -7.10 -11.58
C LEU A 51 -13.64 -7.85 -12.90
N ILE A 52 -14.06 -7.23 -14.01
CA ILE A 52 -14.00 -7.83 -15.35
C ILE A 52 -12.54 -8.10 -15.72
N ALA A 53 -11.65 -7.11 -15.52
CA ALA A 53 -10.21 -7.29 -15.77
C ALA A 53 -9.61 -8.41 -14.90
N TYR A 54 -9.87 -8.38 -13.58
CA TYR A 54 -9.34 -9.38 -12.66
C TYR A 54 -9.84 -10.79 -12.97
N LEU A 55 -11.16 -10.98 -13.10
CA LEU A 55 -11.77 -12.28 -13.33
C LEU A 55 -11.48 -12.80 -14.74
N GLY A 56 -11.46 -11.92 -15.75
CA GLY A 56 -11.13 -12.29 -17.12
C GLY A 56 -9.72 -12.86 -17.23
N GLU A 57 -8.73 -12.17 -16.66
CA GLU A 57 -7.34 -12.64 -16.64
C GLU A 57 -7.18 -13.90 -15.77
N PHE A 58 -7.91 -14.01 -14.65
CA PHE A 58 -7.90 -15.21 -13.81
C PHE A 58 -8.50 -16.44 -14.52
N ILE A 59 -9.64 -16.29 -15.19
CA ILE A 59 -10.28 -17.37 -15.95
C ILE A 59 -9.43 -17.76 -17.17
N GLY A 60 -8.83 -16.78 -17.86
CA GLY A 60 -7.89 -17.03 -18.95
C GLY A 60 -6.68 -17.83 -18.50
N SER A 61 -6.09 -17.43 -17.36
CA SER A 61 -5.00 -18.17 -16.71
C SER A 61 -5.40 -19.60 -16.33
N LEU A 62 -6.59 -19.82 -15.76
CA LEU A 62 -7.09 -21.16 -15.43
C LEU A 62 -7.32 -22.05 -16.65
N THR A 63 -7.78 -21.46 -17.76
CA THR A 63 -8.13 -22.19 -18.98
C THR A 63 -6.99 -22.23 -20.00
N TRP A 64 -5.85 -21.61 -19.70
CA TRP A 64 -4.72 -21.41 -20.62
C TRP A 64 -5.16 -20.77 -21.95
N ARG A 65 -6.12 -19.86 -21.89
CA ARG A 65 -6.67 -19.15 -23.05
C ARG A 65 -6.13 -17.74 -23.14
N ASP A 66 -5.99 -17.26 -24.36
CA ASP A 66 -5.69 -15.87 -24.64
C ASP A 66 -6.86 -14.96 -24.24
N THR A 67 -6.56 -13.95 -23.41
CA THR A 67 -7.50 -12.96 -22.87
C THR A 67 -7.43 -11.62 -23.61
N THR A 68 -6.68 -11.53 -24.72
CA THR A 68 -6.49 -10.28 -25.48
C THR A 68 -7.81 -9.56 -25.79
N ARG A 69 -8.84 -10.28 -26.24
CA ARG A 69 -10.15 -9.66 -26.52
C ARG A 69 -10.81 -9.03 -25.30
N ILE A 70 -10.68 -9.66 -24.13
CA ILE A 70 -11.20 -9.12 -22.87
C ILE A 70 -10.43 -7.86 -22.51
N HIS A 71 -9.10 -7.91 -22.65
CA HIS A 71 -8.22 -6.78 -22.40
C HIS A 71 -8.59 -5.57 -23.26
N GLU A 72 -8.64 -5.72 -24.58
CA GLU A 72 -9.00 -4.66 -25.55
C GLU A 72 -10.37 -4.05 -25.24
N THR A 73 -11.34 -4.86 -24.81
CA THR A 73 -12.68 -4.38 -24.44
C THR A 73 -12.63 -3.46 -23.22
N VAL A 74 -11.76 -3.75 -22.24
CA VAL A 74 -11.68 -3.02 -20.97
C VAL A 74 -10.68 -1.86 -21.02
N GLU A 75 -9.69 -1.92 -21.92
CA GLU A 75 -8.60 -0.95 -22.03
C GLU A 75 -9.10 0.50 -22.13
N SER A 76 -10.08 0.76 -23.00
CA SER A 76 -10.64 2.11 -23.22
C SER A 76 -11.28 2.73 -21.98
N VAL A 77 -11.82 1.92 -21.07
CA VAL A 77 -12.46 2.36 -19.81
C VAL A 77 -11.56 2.21 -18.58
N MET A 78 -10.41 1.55 -18.70
CA MET A 78 -9.49 1.38 -17.58
C MET A 78 -8.92 2.69 -17.01
N PRO A 79 -8.61 3.73 -17.80
CA PRO A 79 -8.17 5.02 -17.26
C PRO A 79 -9.14 5.62 -16.23
N PHE A 80 -10.44 5.43 -16.41
CA PHE A 80 -11.45 5.85 -15.43
C PHE A 80 -11.28 5.11 -14.10
N ALA A 81 -11.13 3.78 -14.13
CA ALA A 81 -10.91 2.99 -12.92
C ALA A 81 -9.59 3.34 -12.22
N LEU A 82 -8.54 3.64 -13.00
CA LEU A 82 -7.25 4.12 -12.49
C LEU A 82 -7.40 5.44 -11.74
N ILE A 83 -8.06 6.43 -12.35
CA ILE A 83 -8.31 7.74 -11.71
C ILE A 83 -9.11 7.58 -10.42
N VAL A 84 -10.21 6.82 -10.46
CA VAL A 84 -11.04 6.56 -9.27
C VAL A 84 -10.22 5.92 -8.15
N THR A 85 -9.37 4.93 -8.48
CA THR A 85 -8.53 4.25 -7.49
C THR A 85 -7.46 5.18 -6.92
N ALA A 86 -6.80 5.97 -7.76
CA ALA A 86 -5.78 6.93 -7.33
C ALA A 86 -6.37 8.01 -6.40
N VAL A 87 -7.52 8.58 -6.78
CA VAL A 87 -8.24 9.57 -5.96
C VAL A 87 -8.68 8.95 -4.64
N MET A 88 -9.27 7.74 -4.66
CA MET A 88 -9.67 7.06 -3.43
C MET A 88 -8.47 6.77 -2.53
N TYR A 89 -7.36 6.28 -3.07
CA TYR A 89 -6.13 6.04 -2.31
C TYR A 89 -5.63 7.32 -1.64
N LEU A 90 -5.52 8.42 -2.40
CA LEU A 90 -5.09 9.72 -1.86
C LEU A 90 -6.01 10.22 -0.74
N LEU A 91 -7.33 10.16 -0.94
CA LEU A 91 -8.32 10.55 0.07
C LEU A 91 -8.20 9.70 1.35
N LEU A 92 -7.96 8.39 1.21
CA LEU A 92 -7.81 7.49 2.35
C LEU A 92 -6.51 7.71 3.13
N VAL A 93 -5.42 8.07 2.44
CA VAL A 93 -4.17 8.50 3.08
C VAL A 93 -4.38 9.80 3.84
N LEU A 94 -4.99 10.81 3.22
CA LEU A 94 -5.30 12.09 3.86
C LEU A 94 -6.23 11.92 5.06
N GLU A 95 -7.25 11.05 4.95
CA GLU A 95 -8.16 10.75 6.05
C GLU A 95 -7.44 10.04 7.21
N ALA A 96 -6.53 9.11 6.92
CA ALA A 96 -5.72 8.44 7.95
C ALA A 96 -4.80 9.43 8.68
N LEU A 97 -4.11 10.30 7.93
CA LEU A 97 -3.27 11.37 8.49
C LEU A 97 -4.10 12.33 9.34
N ALA A 98 -5.23 12.83 8.82
CA ALA A 98 -6.10 13.78 9.52
C ALA A 98 -6.71 13.21 10.80
N ARG A 99 -7.16 11.94 10.77
CA ARG A 99 -7.64 11.27 11.98
C ARG A 99 -6.54 11.16 13.03
N GLY A 100 -5.32 10.75 12.63
CA GLY A 100 -4.17 10.73 13.53
C GLY A 100 -3.84 12.12 14.09
N ALA A 101 -3.76 13.12 13.22
CA ALA A 101 -3.39 14.52 13.52
C ALA A 101 -4.37 15.22 14.48
N ASN A 102 -5.65 14.85 14.45
CA ASN A 102 -6.67 15.43 15.32
C ASN A 102 -6.88 14.68 16.65
N THR A 103 -6.22 13.53 16.87
CA THR A 103 -6.48 12.72 18.07
C THR A 103 -5.98 13.33 19.39
N ILE A 104 -4.80 13.95 19.42
CA ILE A 104 -4.17 14.51 20.63
C ILE A 104 -4.41 16.02 20.71
N VAL A 105 -4.28 16.73 19.58
CA VAL A 105 -4.46 18.19 19.51
C VAL A 105 -5.82 18.62 20.06
N ARG A 106 -6.90 17.90 19.71
CA ARG A 106 -8.25 18.16 20.23
C ARG A 106 -8.31 18.14 21.77
N GLU A 107 -7.59 17.22 22.39
CA GLU A 107 -7.56 17.10 23.85
C GLU A 107 -6.72 18.20 24.50
N LYS A 108 -5.68 18.67 23.80
CA LYS A 108 -4.91 19.84 24.23
C LYS A 108 -5.74 21.12 24.15
N GLU A 109 -6.48 21.33 23.07
CA GLU A 109 -7.34 22.51 22.89
C GLU A 109 -8.47 22.58 23.92
N THR A 110 -8.96 21.44 24.38
CA THR A 110 -10.03 21.34 25.39
C THR A 110 -9.51 21.23 26.82
N ASN A 111 -8.19 21.36 27.05
CA ASN A 111 -7.52 21.13 28.34
C ASN A 111 -7.77 19.74 28.98
N ASN A 112 -8.40 18.82 28.25
CA ASN A 112 -8.65 17.44 28.69
C ASN A 112 -7.37 16.60 28.74
N TRP A 113 -6.33 17.01 28.03
CA TRP A 113 -5.04 16.33 28.04
C TRP A 113 -4.44 16.27 29.46
N GLU A 114 -4.47 17.38 30.21
CA GLU A 114 -3.95 17.41 31.58
C GLU A 114 -4.77 16.50 32.49
N MET A 115 -6.09 16.53 32.35
CA MET A 115 -6.99 15.66 33.11
C MET A 115 -6.68 14.18 32.84
N LEU A 116 -6.47 13.79 31.58
CA LEU A 116 -6.09 12.43 31.21
C LEU A 116 -4.75 12.01 31.82
N VAL A 117 -3.76 12.92 31.86
CA VAL A 117 -2.46 12.64 32.49
C VAL A 117 -2.59 12.49 34.01
N LEU A 118 -3.52 13.22 34.65
CA LEU A 118 -3.79 13.11 36.09
C LEU A 118 -4.48 11.79 36.49
N THR A 119 -5.16 11.11 35.57
CA THR A 119 -5.76 9.79 35.85
C THR A 119 -4.73 8.67 36.09
N GLY A 120 -3.43 8.95 35.98
CA GLY A 120 -2.37 7.96 36.17
C GLY A 120 -2.18 7.02 34.98
N VAL A 121 -2.87 7.26 33.86
CA VAL A 121 -2.71 6.48 32.63
C VAL A 121 -1.40 6.87 31.94
N ASP A 122 -0.52 5.90 31.72
CA ASP A 122 0.73 6.12 30.97
C ASP A 122 0.48 6.80 29.61
N ALA A 123 1.25 7.86 29.31
CA ALA A 123 1.21 8.53 28.00
C ALA A 123 1.40 7.55 26.83
N ARG A 124 2.18 6.48 27.03
CA ARG A 124 2.37 5.40 26.04
C ARG A 124 1.07 4.68 25.70
N ARG A 125 0.22 4.41 26.71
CA ARG A 125 -1.07 3.76 26.53
C ARG A 125 -2.04 4.68 25.80
N ILE A 126 -2.01 5.98 26.09
CA ILE A 126 -2.84 6.99 25.41
C ILE A 126 -2.47 7.07 23.92
N VAL A 127 -1.18 7.28 23.60
CA VAL A 127 -0.69 7.41 22.21
C VAL A 127 -1.02 6.18 21.38
N ARG A 128 -0.70 4.97 21.87
CA ARG A 128 -0.99 3.72 21.16
C ARG A 128 -2.47 3.43 21.05
N GLY A 129 -3.25 3.72 22.09
CA GLY A 129 -4.70 3.54 22.10
C GLY A 129 -5.38 4.39 21.03
N LYS A 130 -4.93 5.64 20.86
CA LYS A 130 -5.39 6.57 19.81
C LYS A 130 -4.98 6.14 18.41
N TRP A 131 -3.73 5.72 18.24
CA TRP A 131 -3.26 5.17 16.97
C TRP A 131 -4.08 3.94 16.53
N TRP A 132 -4.31 2.98 17.44
CA TRP A 132 -5.15 1.82 17.17
C TRP A 132 -6.60 2.19 16.82
N ALA A 133 -7.17 3.20 17.47
CA ALA A 133 -8.50 3.70 17.15
C ALA A 133 -8.54 4.25 15.72
N ALA A 134 -7.60 5.12 15.34
CA ALA A 134 -7.50 5.68 14.00
C ALA A 134 -7.37 4.59 12.92
N LEU A 135 -6.51 3.59 13.16
CA LEU A 135 -6.35 2.45 12.27
C LEU A 135 -7.66 1.67 12.09
N ARG A 136 -8.34 1.33 13.20
CA ARG A 136 -9.58 0.55 13.16
C ARG A 136 -10.73 1.28 12.46
N VAL A 137 -10.85 2.59 12.64
CA VAL A 137 -11.91 3.39 11.99
C VAL A 137 -11.65 3.48 10.49
N SER A 138 -10.39 3.53 10.06
CA SER A 138 -10.00 3.69 8.65
C SER A 138 -10.01 2.38 7.88
N TRP A 139 -9.75 1.25 8.55
CA TRP A 139 -9.61 -0.06 7.91
C TRP A 139 -10.75 -0.48 6.96
N PRO A 140 -12.04 -0.32 7.28
CA PRO A 140 -13.12 -0.75 6.38
C PRO A 140 -13.18 0.03 5.07
N ALA A 141 -12.61 1.23 5.00
CA ALA A 141 -12.56 2.02 3.79
C ALA A 141 -11.38 1.58 2.90
N TRP A 142 -10.24 1.21 3.51
CA TRP A 142 -9.11 0.58 2.83
C TRP A 142 -9.47 -0.80 2.26
N LEU A 143 -10.28 -1.61 2.96
CA LEU A 143 -10.77 -2.88 2.42
C LEU A 143 -11.61 -2.71 1.15
N ARG A 144 -12.34 -1.59 1.00
CA ARG A 144 -13.11 -1.30 -0.22
C ARG A 144 -12.21 -0.90 -1.39
N LEU A 145 -11.03 -0.36 -1.12
CA LEU A 145 -10.03 -0.02 -2.14
C LEU A 145 -9.33 -1.28 -2.69
N LEU A 146 -9.26 -2.36 -1.90
CA LEU A 146 -8.56 -3.59 -2.26
C LEU A 146 -8.97 -4.19 -3.61
N PRO A 147 -10.26 -4.44 -3.92
CA PRO A 147 -10.64 -5.03 -5.20
C PRO A 147 -10.32 -4.13 -6.40
N LEU A 148 -10.37 -2.80 -6.24
CA LEU A 148 -9.98 -1.87 -7.29
C LEU A 148 -8.50 -1.99 -7.61
N ARG A 149 -7.66 -1.99 -6.56
CA ARG A 149 -6.20 -2.15 -6.71
C ARG A 149 -5.83 -3.52 -7.26
N ALA A 150 -6.52 -4.59 -6.84
CA ALA A 150 -6.27 -5.92 -7.37
C ALA A 150 -6.57 -5.99 -8.87
N GLY A 151 -7.73 -5.49 -9.33
CA GLY A 151 -8.05 -5.43 -10.75
C GLY A 151 -7.07 -4.59 -11.56
N LEU A 152 -6.67 -3.43 -11.03
CA LEU A 152 -5.66 -2.58 -11.68
C LEU A 152 -4.28 -3.23 -11.74
N SER A 153 -3.81 -3.85 -10.67
CA SER A 153 -2.53 -4.56 -10.65
C SER A 153 -2.51 -5.67 -11.70
N VAL A 154 -3.57 -6.48 -11.76
CA VAL A 154 -3.68 -7.55 -12.76
C VAL A 154 -3.69 -6.98 -14.18
N PHE A 155 -4.48 -5.94 -14.44
CA PHE A 155 -4.54 -5.28 -15.73
C PHE A 155 -3.20 -4.69 -16.16
N ILE A 156 -2.53 -3.93 -15.27
CA ILE A 156 -1.23 -3.32 -15.57
C ILE A 156 -0.18 -4.41 -15.83
N GLY A 157 -0.19 -5.50 -15.06
CA GLY A 157 0.74 -6.61 -15.27
C GLY A 157 0.53 -7.29 -16.63
N ALA A 158 -0.73 -7.53 -16.99
CA ALA A 158 -1.08 -8.04 -18.31
C ALA A 158 -0.64 -7.08 -19.43
N GLU A 159 -0.92 -5.78 -19.28
CA GLU A 159 -0.62 -4.77 -20.28
C GLU A 159 0.89 -4.60 -20.52
N LEU A 160 1.67 -4.51 -19.44
CA LEU A 160 3.14 -4.42 -19.54
C LEU A 160 3.71 -5.59 -20.34
N SER A 161 3.14 -6.79 -20.18
CA SER A 161 3.58 -7.94 -20.95
C SER A 161 3.08 -7.94 -22.37
N ARG A 162 1.86 -7.47 -22.65
CA ARG A 162 1.34 -7.34 -24.02
C ARG A 162 2.18 -6.34 -24.82
N VAL A 163 2.48 -5.18 -24.25
CA VAL A 163 3.36 -4.16 -24.87
C VAL A 163 4.75 -4.74 -25.13
N THR A 164 5.32 -5.45 -24.15
CA THR A 164 6.62 -6.11 -24.32
C THR A 164 6.56 -7.19 -25.40
N SER A 165 5.47 -7.96 -25.47
CA SER A 165 5.25 -9.01 -26.47
C SER A 165 5.12 -8.45 -27.87
N ALA A 166 4.35 -7.38 -28.05
CA ALA A 166 4.21 -6.69 -29.33
C ALA A 166 5.56 -6.11 -29.81
N TYR A 167 6.33 -5.53 -28.89
CA TYR A 167 7.68 -5.06 -29.18
C TYR A 167 8.60 -6.22 -29.60
N MET A 168 8.64 -7.30 -28.83
CA MET A 168 9.51 -8.45 -29.10
C MET A 168 9.11 -9.20 -30.38
N ALA A 169 7.82 -9.31 -30.71
CA ALA A 169 7.35 -9.92 -31.94
C ALA A 169 7.91 -9.25 -33.20
N THR A 170 8.28 -7.97 -33.11
CA THR A 170 8.92 -7.22 -34.20
C THR A 170 10.38 -7.66 -34.42
N PHE A 171 11.09 -8.09 -33.37
CA PHE A 171 12.52 -8.43 -33.42
C PHE A 171 12.82 -9.93 -33.36
N ALA A 172 11.89 -10.72 -32.81
CA ALA A 172 12.00 -12.15 -32.61
C ALA A 172 10.65 -12.82 -32.95
N PRO A 173 10.34 -12.96 -34.26
CA PRO A 173 9.10 -13.59 -34.69
C PRO A 173 9.04 -15.06 -34.22
N GLY A 174 7.84 -15.55 -33.94
CA GLY A 174 7.63 -16.91 -33.45
C GLY A 174 7.75 -17.08 -31.93
N GLN A 175 7.54 -16.03 -31.14
CA GLN A 175 7.34 -16.19 -29.69
C GLN A 175 5.86 -16.46 -29.38
N THR A 176 5.63 -17.33 -28.40
CA THR A 176 4.32 -17.65 -27.83
C THR A 176 4.17 -16.95 -26.48
N VAL A 177 2.97 -16.43 -26.25
CA VAL A 177 2.60 -15.73 -25.02
C VAL A 177 2.01 -16.74 -24.04
N ILE A 178 2.67 -16.94 -22.91
CA ILE A 178 2.25 -17.85 -21.84
C ILE A 178 1.57 -17.02 -20.73
N PRO A 179 0.31 -17.34 -20.37
CA PRO A 179 -0.39 -16.63 -19.30
C PRO A 179 0.29 -16.83 -17.93
N PRO A 180 0.15 -15.85 -17.02
CA PRO A 180 0.63 -16.00 -15.65
C PRO A 180 -0.08 -17.18 -14.96
N HIS A 181 0.58 -17.79 -13.98
CA HIS A 181 0.01 -18.91 -13.22
C HIS A 181 -1.17 -18.43 -12.34
N PRO A 182 -2.27 -19.18 -12.19
CA PRO A 182 -3.45 -18.70 -11.47
C PRO A 182 -3.17 -18.37 -9.99
N VAL A 183 -2.21 -19.07 -9.38
CA VAL A 183 -1.76 -18.77 -8.01
C VAL A 183 -1.11 -17.39 -7.91
N SER A 184 -0.38 -16.92 -8.91
CA SER A 184 0.25 -15.59 -8.83
C SER A 184 -0.80 -14.48 -8.88
N ILE A 185 -1.87 -14.66 -9.67
CA ILE A 185 -3.05 -13.78 -9.66
C ILE A 185 -3.73 -13.78 -8.29
N LEU A 186 -3.94 -14.95 -7.66
CA LEU A 186 -4.54 -15.05 -6.33
C LEU A 186 -3.70 -14.40 -5.22
N LEU A 187 -2.38 -14.34 -5.38
CA LEU A 187 -1.49 -13.68 -4.43
C LEU A 187 -1.57 -12.15 -4.48
N VAL A 188 -2.00 -11.55 -5.60
CA VAL A 188 -2.15 -10.09 -5.75
C VAL A 188 -3.00 -9.45 -4.63
N PRO A 189 -4.26 -9.86 -4.38
CA PRO A 189 -5.06 -9.25 -3.31
C PRO A 189 -4.47 -9.50 -1.91
N VAL A 190 -3.79 -10.62 -1.68
CA VAL A 190 -3.13 -10.91 -0.39
C VAL A 190 -1.99 -9.94 -0.15
N LEU A 191 -1.13 -9.75 -1.16
CA LEU A 191 -0.02 -8.81 -1.11
C LEU A 191 -0.51 -7.38 -0.88
N LEU A 192 -1.47 -6.93 -1.70
CA LEU A 192 -2.06 -5.60 -1.59
C LEU A 192 -2.75 -5.36 -0.26
N LEU A 193 -3.34 -6.38 0.37
CA LEU A 193 -3.94 -6.28 1.70
C LEU A 193 -2.87 -5.97 2.76
N VAL A 194 -1.74 -6.69 2.73
CA VAL A 194 -0.64 -6.50 3.67
C VAL A 194 -0.04 -5.10 3.52
N PHE A 195 0.24 -4.66 2.29
CA PHE A 195 0.78 -3.32 2.03
C PHE A 195 -0.22 -2.21 2.37
N SER A 196 -1.50 -2.40 2.04
CA SER A 196 -2.57 -1.46 2.45
C SER A 196 -2.65 -1.29 3.96
N PHE A 197 -2.51 -2.38 4.71
CA PHE A 197 -2.45 -2.33 6.17
C PHE A 197 -1.21 -1.59 6.67
N ALA A 198 -0.04 -1.91 6.11
CA ALA A 198 1.24 -1.29 6.48
C ALA A 198 1.26 0.22 6.22
N ALA A 199 0.78 0.66 5.05
CA ALA A 199 0.65 2.06 4.69
C ALA A 199 -0.33 2.81 5.59
N LEU A 200 -1.50 2.22 5.90
CA LEU A 200 -2.46 2.79 6.85
C LEU A 200 -1.86 2.93 8.26
N ALA A 201 -1.15 1.91 8.73
CA ALA A 201 -0.47 1.91 10.02
C ALA A 201 0.55 3.04 10.11
N LEU A 202 1.38 3.21 9.08
CA LEU A 202 2.37 4.28 9.01
C LEU A 202 1.72 5.66 8.92
N ALA A 203 0.76 5.88 8.01
CA ALA A 203 0.08 7.16 7.84
C ALA A 203 -0.61 7.61 9.14
N SER A 204 -1.33 6.71 9.80
CA SER A 204 -1.96 7.02 11.09
C SER A 204 -0.93 7.30 12.20
N ALA A 205 0.21 6.62 12.22
CA ALA A 205 1.29 6.88 13.18
C ALA A 205 1.95 8.25 12.98
N LEU A 206 2.22 8.64 11.72
CA LEU A 206 2.72 9.97 11.38
C LEU A 206 1.73 11.07 11.79
N GLY A 207 0.43 10.84 11.58
CA GLY A 207 -0.62 11.73 12.08
C GLY A 207 -0.57 11.90 13.60
N VAL A 208 -0.49 10.80 14.35
CA VAL A 208 -0.38 10.83 15.82
C VAL A 208 0.90 11.53 16.29
N LEU A 209 2.03 11.29 15.62
CA LEU A 209 3.30 11.98 15.88
C LEU A 209 3.14 13.50 15.70
N ALA A 210 2.60 13.94 14.57
CA ALA A 210 2.39 15.36 14.33
C ALA A 210 1.43 15.99 15.35
N SER A 211 0.37 15.28 15.73
CA SER A 211 -0.58 15.69 16.79
C SER A 211 0.09 15.87 18.15
N SER A 212 1.07 15.02 18.47
CA SER A 212 1.80 15.08 19.73
C SER A 212 2.72 16.31 19.81
N ALA A 213 3.26 16.77 18.68
CA ALA A 213 4.15 17.94 18.62
C ALA A 213 3.40 19.27 18.45
N ALA A 214 2.28 19.28 17.73
CA ALA A 214 1.54 20.50 17.42
C ALA A 214 0.56 20.92 18.54
N LYS A 215 0.19 22.22 18.52
CA LYS A 215 -0.86 22.81 19.37
C LYS A 215 -2.18 23.05 18.63
N ARG A 216 -2.15 23.19 17.29
CA ARG A 216 -3.31 23.48 16.43
C ARG A 216 -3.50 22.37 15.39
N PRO A 217 -4.76 22.02 15.03
CA PRO A 217 -5.06 20.87 14.19
C PRO A 217 -4.53 21.04 12.77
N VAL A 218 -4.63 22.25 12.21
CA VAL A 218 -4.11 22.58 10.87
C VAL A 218 -2.60 22.37 10.82
N VAL A 219 -1.86 22.82 11.84
CA VAL A 219 -0.40 22.64 11.91
C VAL A 219 -0.04 21.15 12.03
N ALA A 220 -0.81 20.39 12.82
CA ALA A 220 -0.60 18.95 12.94
C ALA A 220 -0.82 18.22 11.61
N LEU A 221 -1.88 18.56 10.88
CA LEU A 221 -2.16 17.96 9.57
C LEU A 221 -1.06 18.30 8.56
N SER A 222 -0.66 19.57 8.47
CA SER A 222 0.43 20.00 7.57
C SER A 222 1.74 19.30 7.90
N ALA A 223 2.09 19.18 9.19
CA ALA A 223 3.28 18.46 9.62
C ALA A 223 3.19 16.95 9.29
N ALA A 224 2.03 16.32 9.49
CA ALA A 224 1.82 14.91 9.14
C ALA A 224 1.99 14.67 7.63
N LEU A 225 1.41 15.56 6.81
CA LEU A 225 1.54 15.51 5.35
C LEU A 225 2.98 15.74 4.90
N ALA A 226 3.66 16.74 5.46
CA ALA A 226 5.07 17.02 5.15
C ALA A 226 5.98 15.84 5.53
N LEU A 227 5.77 15.23 6.69
CA LEU A 227 6.50 14.02 7.10
C LEU A 227 6.23 12.85 6.14
N HIS A 228 4.98 12.66 5.70
CA HIS A 228 4.61 11.59 4.79
C HIS A 228 5.25 11.77 3.40
N ILE A 229 5.12 12.95 2.80
CA ILE A 229 5.72 13.29 1.50
C ILE A 229 7.24 13.24 1.61
N GLY A 230 7.82 13.84 2.65
CA GLY A 230 9.26 13.83 2.88
C GLY A 230 9.83 12.42 2.99
N LEU A 231 9.10 11.50 3.61
CA LEU A 231 9.50 10.10 3.69
C LEU A 231 9.48 9.41 2.31
N ILE A 232 8.42 9.61 1.52
CA ILE A 232 8.33 9.07 0.16
C ILE A 232 9.49 9.58 -0.70
N VAL A 233 9.71 10.90 -0.69
CA VAL A 233 10.81 11.55 -1.44
C VAL A 233 12.16 11.03 -0.98
N ALA A 234 12.39 10.93 0.33
CA ALA A 234 13.65 10.42 0.87
C ALA A 234 13.93 8.98 0.42
N VAL A 235 12.93 8.09 0.45
CA VAL A 235 13.09 6.71 -0.01
C VAL A 235 13.39 6.69 -1.51
N VAL A 236 12.59 7.37 -2.34
CA VAL A 236 12.76 7.40 -3.80
C VAL A 236 14.14 7.93 -4.20
N LEU A 237 14.59 9.04 -3.61
CA LEU A 237 15.89 9.62 -3.92
C LEU A 237 17.03 8.70 -3.45
N SER A 238 16.89 8.08 -2.26
CA SER A 238 17.91 7.16 -1.74
C SER A 238 18.06 5.91 -2.61
N THR A 239 16.96 5.31 -3.07
CA THR A 239 17.00 4.13 -3.95
C THR A 239 17.52 4.49 -5.33
N GLN A 240 17.13 5.64 -5.88
CA GLN A 240 17.64 6.13 -7.17
C GLN A 240 19.15 6.39 -7.12
N PHE A 241 19.63 6.99 -6.03
CA PHE A 241 21.06 7.22 -5.82
C PHE A 241 21.84 5.91 -5.70
N LEU A 242 21.33 4.94 -4.91
CA LEU A 242 21.94 3.61 -4.80
C LEU A 242 21.95 2.88 -6.15
N GLN A 243 20.88 3.02 -6.94
CA GLN A 243 20.82 2.45 -8.28
C GLN A 243 21.88 3.09 -9.18
N TYR A 244 22.02 4.42 -9.16
CA TYR A 244 23.08 5.12 -9.90
C TYR A 244 24.49 4.60 -9.52
N LEU A 245 24.78 4.46 -8.22
CA LEU A 245 26.07 3.90 -7.76
C LEU A 245 26.29 2.46 -8.24
N LEU A 246 25.23 1.64 -8.21
CA LEU A 246 25.26 0.27 -8.72
C LEU A 246 25.55 0.25 -10.23
N TYR A 247 25.11 1.27 -10.99
CA TYR A 247 25.38 1.37 -12.42
C TYR A 247 26.74 1.97 -12.78
N ALA A 248 27.29 2.85 -11.94
CA ALA A 248 28.58 3.51 -12.16
C ALA A 248 29.78 2.59 -11.91
N GLY A 249 29.65 1.60 -11.02
CA GLY A 249 30.81 0.87 -10.49
C GLY A 249 31.37 -0.28 -11.34
N ASN A 250 30.70 -0.75 -12.40
CA ASN A 250 31.19 -1.87 -13.23
C ASN A 250 30.49 -1.93 -14.59
N ALA A 251 31.24 -2.23 -15.67
CA ALA A 251 30.66 -2.43 -17.01
C ALA A 251 29.88 -3.75 -17.13
N PHE A 252 30.20 -4.76 -16.32
CA PHE A 252 29.60 -6.10 -16.43
C PHE A 252 28.26 -6.23 -15.70
N ILE A 253 27.31 -6.88 -16.36
CA ILE A 253 26.01 -7.27 -15.79
C ILE A 253 26.21 -8.60 -15.05
N THR A 254 26.23 -8.56 -13.72
CA THR A 254 26.30 -9.76 -12.87
C THR A 254 24.91 -10.12 -12.32
N PRO A 255 24.64 -11.40 -12.01
CA PRO A 255 23.37 -11.80 -11.38
C PRO A 255 23.06 -11.04 -10.09
N ALA A 256 24.09 -10.80 -9.25
CA ALA A 256 23.96 -10.01 -8.03
C ALA A 256 23.49 -8.57 -8.30
N ARG A 257 23.99 -7.96 -9.38
CA ARG A 257 23.59 -6.61 -9.81
C ARG A 257 22.14 -6.58 -10.30
N ILE A 258 21.70 -7.59 -11.06
CA ILE A 258 20.30 -7.71 -11.50
C ILE A 258 19.37 -7.81 -10.30
N VAL A 259 19.71 -8.67 -9.33
CA VAL A 259 18.92 -8.84 -8.10
C VAL A 259 18.89 -7.55 -7.30
N ALA A 260 20.04 -6.90 -7.07
CA ALA A 260 20.11 -5.64 -6.34
C ALA A 260 19.32 -4.51 -7.01
N SER A 261 19.43 -4.37 -8.34
CA SER A 261 18.65 -3.39 -9.12
C SER A 261 17.15 -3.68 -9.03
N GLY A 262 16.75 -4.95 -9.15
CA GLY A 262 15.35 -5.38 -8.97
C GLY A 262 14.82 -5.08 -7.57
N VAL A 263 15.65 -5.27 -6.53
CA VAL A 263 15.28 -4.92 -5.15
C VAL A 263 15.07 -3.41 -5.01
N LEU A 264 16.01 -2.60 -5.48
CA LEU A 264 15.94 -1.14 -5.40
C LEU A 264 14.75 -0.56 -6.18
N SER A 265 14.50 -1.08 -7.39
CA SER A 265 13.34 -0.67 -8.20
C SER A 265 12.02 -1.04 -7.51
N THR A 266 11.94 -2.25 -6.95
CA THR A 266 10.75 -2.70 -6.20
C THR A 266 10.51 -1.82 -4.96
N LEU A 267 11.58 -1.44 -4.24
CA LEU A 267 11.49 -0.50 -3.12
C LEU A 267 10.96 0.85 -3.58
N GLN A 268 11.60 1.46 -4.58
CA GLN A 268 11.24 2.77 -5.09
C GLN A 268 9.76 2.85 -5.50
N VAL A 269 9.32 1.88 -6.29
CA VAL A 269 7.96 1.86 -6.84
C VAL A 269 6.93 1.59 -5.75
N SER A 270 7.19 0.61 -4.86
CA SER A 270 6.24 0.23 -3.82
C SER A 270 5.97 1.34 -2.80
N TRP A 271 6.92 2.24 -2.58
CA TRP A 271 6.73 3.40 -1.69
C TRP A 271 5.84 4.49 -2.31
N VAL A 272 5.81 4.59 -3.64
CA VAL A 272 4.98 5.57 -4.36
C VAL A 272 3.55 5.07 -4.50
N ASP A 273 3.38 3.82 -4.92
CA ASP A 273 2.08 3.26 -5.32
C ASP A 273 1.50 2.25 -4.33
N ASN A 274 2.17 2.06 -3.18
CA ASN A 274 1.86 1.10 -2.14
C ASN A 274 1.86 -0.37 -2.58
N ALA A 275 2.80 -0.75 -3.45
CA ALA A 275 3.00 -2.07 -4.04
C ALA A 275 1.98 -2.47 -5.13
N THR A 276 1.35 -1.52 -5.81
CA THR A 276 0.41 -1.81 -6.91
C THR A 276 1.14 -2.44 -8.11
N LEU A 277 2.24 -1.82 -8.54
CA LEU A 277 3.09 -2.30 -9.63
C LEU A 277 3.93 -3.50 -9.22
N PHE A 278 4.37 -3.58 -7.95
CA PHE A 278 5.00 -4.79 -7.43
C PHE A 278 4.04 -5.99 -7.46
N ALA A 279 2.74 -5.78 -7.18
CA ALA A 279 1.76 -6.84 -7.37
C ALA A 279 1.50 -7.14 -8.86
N ALA A 280 1.56 -6.12 -9.73
CA ALA A 280 1.38 -6.27 -11.17
C ALA A 280 2.46 -7.15 -11.82
N THR A 281 3.68 -7.13 -11.30
CA THR A 281 4.75 -8.01 -11.81
C THR A 281 4.54 -9.49 -11.51
N LEU A 282 3.58 -9.85 -10.64
CA LEU A 282 3.17 -11.25 -10.44
C LEU A 282 2.26 -11.76 -11.56
N THR A 283 1.68 -10.86 -12.35
CA THR A 283 0.69 -11.18 -13.39
C THR A 283 1.18 -10.87 -14.79
N THR A 284 2.49 -10.66 -14.95
CA THR A 284 3.12 -10.50 -16.26
C THR A 284 3.11 -11.83 -17.00
N TYR A 285 2.77 -11.79 -18.29
CA TYR A 285 2.92 -12.89 -19.22
C TYR A 285 4.38 -13.16 -19.53
N HIS A 286 4.66 -14.40 -19.92
CA HIS A 286 5.98 -14.83 -20.36
C HIS A 286 6.01 -15.07 -21.86
N LEU A 287 7.16 -14.83 -22.47
CA LEU A 287 7.41 -15.05 -23.88
C LEU A 287 8.36 -16.23 -24.03
N VAL A 288 7.95 -17.24 -24.82
CA VAL A 288 8.77 -18.43 -25.09
C VAL A 288 8.80 -18.69 -26.60
N PRO A 289 9.97 -18.93 -27.21
CA PRO A 289 10.06 -19.31 -28.63
C PRO A 289 9.17 -20.52 -28.96
N HIS A 290 8.45 -20.49 -30.08
CA HIS A 290 7.46 -21.50 -30.46
C HIS A 290 8.08 -22.89 -30.61
N GLU A 291 9.30 -22.96 -31.13
CA GLU A 291 10.08 -24.20 -31.27
C GLU A 291 10.32 -24.87 -29.91
N MET A 292 10.50 -24.07 -28.85
CA MET A 292 10.71 -24.54 -27.48
C MET A 292 9.42 -25.01 -26.78
N VAL A 293 8.24 -24.73 -27.35
CA VAL A 293 6.95 -25.19 -26.82
C VAL A 293 6.70 -26.67 -27.13
N ALA A 294 7.29 -27.20 -28.21
CA ALA A 294 7.18 -28.61 -28.57
C ALA A 294 8.10 -29.51 -27.73
N GLU A 295 9.28 -29.02 -27.32
CA GLU A 295 10.25 -29.70 -26.45
C GLU A 295 9.97 -29.52 -24.93
N LEU A 296 8.77 -29.02 -24.59
CA LEU A 296 8.36 -28.59 -23.24
C LEU A 296 8.16 -29.75 -22.24
N SER A 297 8.93 -30.84 -22.33
CA SER A 297 8.75 -32.05 -21.52
C SER A 297 9.67 -32.20 -20.29
N ARG A 298 10.71 -31.38 -20.05
CA ARG A 298 11.38 -31.28 -18.72
C ARG A 298 12.49 -30.22 -18.59
N ASP A 299 13.33 -30.03 -19.61
CA ASP A 299 14.62 -29.32 -19.41
C ASP A 299 14.54 -27.79 -19.61
N ILE A 300 13.57 -27.31 -20.38
CA ILE A 300 13.38 -25.87 -20.64
C ILE A 300 12.84 -25.12 -19.40
N PHE A 301 12.16 -25.83 -18.50
CA PHE A 301 11.77 -25.31 -17.17
C PHE A 301 13.00 -24.95 -16.30
N VAL A 302 14.19 -25.46 -16.64
CA VAL A 302 15.46 -25.19 -15.95
C VAL A 302 16.21 -24.00 -16.58
N ALA A 303 16.16 -23.83 -17.91
CA ALA A 303 16.85 -22.73 -18.61
C ALA A 303 16.10 -21.39 -18.56
N LEU A 304 14.76 -21.39 -18.72
CA LEU A 304 13.91 -20.21 -18.46
C LEU A 304 13.87 -19.82 -16.97
N ASN A 305 14.49 -20.62 -16.11
CA ASN A 305 14.50 -20.45 -14.68
C ASN A 305 15.52 -19.41 -14.22
N GLU A 306 16.60 -19.13 -14.95
CA GLU A 306 17.64 -18.16 -14.50
C GLU A 306 17.07 -16.74 -14.25
N PRO A 307 16.52 -16.02 -15.24
CA PRO A 307 15.99 -14.67 -15.01
C PRO A 307 14.80 -14.68 -14.04
N ARG A 308 13.98 -15.74 -14.08
CA ARG A 308 12.85 -15.92 -13.16
C ARG A 308 13.32 -16.15 -11.73
N ARG A 309 14.38 -16.92 -11.51
CA ARG A 309 15.01 -17.16 -10.20
C ARG A 309 15.57 -15.86 -9.66
N LEU A 310 16.25 -15.07 -10.48
CA LEU A 310 16.78 -13.76 -10.07
C LEU A 310 15.65 -12.78 -9.70
N GLN A 311 14.54 -12.79 -10.46
CA GLN A 311 13.35 -11.99 -10.15
C GLN A 311 12.64 -12.48 -8.88
N LEU A 312 12.44 -13.78 -8.71
CA LEU A 312 11.86 -14.36 -7.50
C LEU A 312 12.75 -14.10 -6.28
N LEU A 313 14.07 -14.16 -6.45
CA LEU A 313 15.03 -13.85 -5.40
C LEU A 313 14.98 -12.36 -5.04
N SER A 314 14.89 -11.46 -6.01
CA SER A 314 14.71 -10.03 -5.73
C SER A 314 13.41 -9.80 -4.96
N TYR A 315 12.32 -10.49 -5.30
CA TYR A 315 11.04 -10.39 -4.59
C TYR A 315 11.10 -10.96 -3.17
N ALA A 316 11.77 -12.10 -3.00
CA ALA A 316 11.98 -12.73 -1.70
C ALA A 316 12.79 -11.82 -0.76
N ILE A 317 13.66 -10.96 -1.29
CA ILE A 317 14.43 -9.97 -0.52
C ILE A 317 13.63 -8.67 -0.32
N SER A 318 12.98 -8.16 -1.36
CA SER A 318 12.23 -6.90 -1.32
C SER A 318 11.05 -6.93 -0.35
N LEU A 319 10.31 -8.04 -0.31
CA LEU A 319 9.11 -8.16 0.52
C LEU A 319 9.40 -8.00 2.03
N PRO A 320 10.31 -8.77 2.65
CA PRO A 320 10.63 -8.57 4.07
C PRO A 320 11.29 -7.22 4.34
N LEU A 321 12.11 -6.71 3.41
CA LEU A 321 12.73 -5.39 3.54
C LEU A 321 11.68 -4.27 3.58
N LEU A 322 10.72 -4.28 2.65
CA LEU A 322 9.61 -3.34 2.61
C LEU A 322 8.77 -3.37 3.89
N LEU A 323 8.33 -4.58 4.29
CA LEU A 323 7.53 -4.74 5.51
C LEU A 323 8.31 -4.33 6.76
N GLY A 324 9.60 -4.65 6.81
CA GLY A 324 10.52 -4.22 7.86
C GLY A 324 10.65 -2.70 7.93
N MET A 325 10.77 -2.02 6.79
CA MET A 325 10.82 -0.56 6.74
C MET A 325 9.50 0.07 7.20
N TYR A 326 8.34 -0.39 6.72
CA TYR A 326 7.04 0.10 7.19
C TYR A 326 6.87 -0.09 8.71
N ALA A 327 7.18 -1.28 9.22
CA ALA A 327 7.07 -1.59 10.64
C ALA A 327 8.04 -0.75 11.48
N GLY A 328 9.31 -0.64 11.05
CA GLY A 328 10.35 0.16 11.71
C GLY A 328 9.99 1.63 11.78
N LEU A 329 9.57 2.23 10.66
CA LEU A 329 9.17 3.64 10.58
C LEU A 329 7.90 3.93 11.40
N THR A 330 6.92 3.01 11.39
CA THR A 330 5.74 3.10 12.25
C THR A 330 6.13 3.07 13.72
N TRP A 331 7.03 2.16 14.10
CA TRP A 331 7.54 2.06 15.48
C TRP A 331 8.31 3.32 15.90
N ILE A 332 9.19 3.85 15.05
CA ILE A 332 9.93 5.10 15.31
C ILE A 332 8.94 6.25 15.51
N ALA A 333 7.96 6.41 14.62
CA ALA A 333 6.96 7.47 14.71
C ALA A 333 6.18 7.41 16.03
N LEU A 334 5.75 6.23 16.45
CA LEU A 334 5.06 6.03 17.72
C LEU A 334 5.97 6.31 18.93
N ARG A 335 7.23 5.86 18.90
CA ARG A 335 8.20 6.15 19.99
C ARG A 335 8.48 7.64 20.14
N LEU A 336 8.60 8.36 19.04
CA LEU A 336 8.75 9.82 19.06
C LEU A 336 7.49 10.48 19.61
N ALA A 337 6.30 10.04 19.19
CA ALA A 337 5.03 10.55 19.69
C ALA A 337 4.89 10.35 21.22
N GLU A 338 5.30 9.18 21.72
CA GLU A 338 5.37 8.88 23.15
C GLU A 338 6.28 9.88 23.90
N ARG A 339 7.47 10.18 23.36
CA ARG A 339 8.41 11.13 23.98
C ARG A 339 7.85 12.55 24.03
N PHE A 340 7.21 13.01 22.95
CA PHE A 340 6.56 14.32 22.92
C PHE A 340 5.40 14.41 23.91
N ALA A 341 4.58 13.36 24.00
CA ALA A 341 3.48 13.28 24.95
C ALA A 341 3.97 13.34 26.42
N ILE A 342 5.07 12.64 26.75
CA ILE A 342 5.67 12.68 28.09
C ILE A 342 6.19 14.07 28.44
N ARG A 343 6.93 14.71 27.52
CA ARG A 343 7.45 16.08 27.72
C ARG A 343 6.33 17.09 27.94
N ALA A 344 5.24 16.98 27.18
CA ALA A 344 4.06 17.82 27.35
C ALA A 344 3.41 17.62 28.73
N GLY A 345 3.32 16.38 29.22
CA GLY A 345 2.80 16.09 30.55
C GLY A 345 3.71 16.54 31.71
N ALA A 346 5.04 16.50 31.54
CA ALA A 346 6.00 16.95 32.54
C ALA A 346 5.95 18.46 32.75
N LEU A 347 5.84 19.24 31.66
CA LEU A 347 5.73 20.70 31.72
C LEU A 347 4.47 21.15 32.48
N ALA A 348 3.34 20.45 32.30
CA ALA A 348 2.10 20.78 33.01
C ALA A 348 2.20 20.65 34.54
N ARG A 349 3.13 19.82 35.05
CA ARG A 349 3.35 19.67 36.51
C ARG A 349 4.20 20.80 37.12
N GLN A 350 4.99 21.51 36.33
CA GLN A 350 5.89 22.56 36.83
C GLN A 350 5.23 23.94 36.94
N VAL A 351 4.07 24.14 36.30
CA VAL A 351 3.35 25.42 36.26
C VAL A 351 2.30 25.51 37.39
N ARG A 352 2.13 24.45 38.19
CA ARG A 352 1.34 24.46 39.43
C ARG A 352 2.28 24.45 40.61
#